data_AF-A0A0M0JQ46-F1
#
_entry.id   AF-A0A0M0JQ46-F1
#
_cell.length_a   1.000
_cell.length_b   1.000
_cell.length_c   1.000
_cell.angle_alpha   90.00
_cell.angle_beta   90.00
_cell.angle_gamma   90.00
#
_symmetry.space_group_name_H-M   'P 1'
#
loop_
_entity.id
_entity.type
_entity.pdbx_description
1 polymer ?
#
loop_
_entity_poly.entity_id
_entity_poly.type
_entity_poly.pdbx_seq_one_letter_code
_entity_poly.pdbx_strand_id
1 'polypeptide(L)'
;MEQPATLKERMYGFDPAAEQICMIQVALQIFVTTIAFATRDGGLLKPELLAHHSVTATLMCICLHPFGHSRVGIFFGLTELSTIPLNVMDVFKNFPDLVKSFPFLDVVCKISFAFSFLVLRVGLVTKVSYDFQADLYELYATGTAHSVPAVFFMSLSNIFVVGLQLYWSTLIIKGLYGLAFGKAPKKAKAT
;
A
#
# COMPACT_ATOMS: atom_id res chain seq x y z
N MET A 1 5.23 -20.42 -3.30
CA MET A 1 6.44 -20.24 -2.49
C MET A 1 6.14 -20.79 -1.10
N GLU A 2 6.89 -21.78 -0.66
CA GLU A 2 6.80 -22.32 0.70
C GLU A 2 7.20 -21.20 1.67
N GLN A 3 6.38 -20.94 2.68
CA GLN A 3 6.73 -19.95 3.70
C GLN A 3 7.92 -20.51 4.49
N PRO A 4 8.90 -19.69 4.89
CA PRO A 4 9.97 -20.15 5.76
C PRO A 4 9.38 -20.82 7.01
N ALA A 5 9.91 -21.99 7.36
CA ALA A 5 9.27 -22.90 8.30
C ALA A 5 9.24 -22.34 9.73
N THR A 6 10.28 -21.59 10.10
CA THR A 6 10.43 -21.07 11.47
C THR A 6 10.15 -19.57 11.57
N LEU A 7 9.75 -19.12 12.76
CA LEU A 7 9.58 -17.68 13.07
C LEU A 7 10.86 -16.88 12.76
N LYS A 8 12.02 -17.44 13.11
CA LYS A 8 13.32 -16.82 12.88
C LYS A 8 13.59 -16.61 11.38
N GLU A 9 13.29 -17.59 10.54
CA GLU A 9 13.48 -17.44 9.10
C GLU A 9 12.47 -16.46 8.49
N ARG A 10 11.20 -16.48 8.93
CA ARG A 10 10.19 -15.53 8.43
C ARG A 10 10.51 -14.09 8.81
N MET A 11 10.98 -13.87 10.03
CA MET A 11 11.18 -12.53 10.57
C MET A 11 12.60 -12.01 10.37
N TYR A 12 13.62 -12.86 10.35
CA TYR A 12 15.03 -12.44 10.30
C TYR A 12 15.83 -13.06 9.14
N GLY A 13 15.21 -13.87 8.28
CA GLY A 13 15.85 -14.43 7.10
C GLY A 13 16.20 -13.33 6.10
N PHE A 14 17.44 -13.30 5.63
CA PHE A 14 17.86 -12.39 4.58
C PHE A 14 17.39 -12.87 3.20
N ASP A 15 16.98 -11.93 2.38
CA ASP A 15 16.62 -12.13 0.97
C ASP A 15 17.13 -10.91 0.18
N PRO A 16 18.05 -11.08 -0.78
CA PRO A 16 18.59 -9.97 -1.56
C PRO A 16 17.54 -9.31 -2.46
N ALA A 17 16.52 -10.06 -2.92
CA ALA A 17 15.45 -9.46 -3.72
C ALA A 17 14.56 -8.55 -2.86
N ALA A 18 14.30 -8.94 -1.61
CA ALA A 18 13.59 -8.10 -0.66
C ALA A 18 14.37 -6.81 -0.35
N GLU A 19 15.69 -6.90 -0.13
CA GLU A 19 16.54 -5.72 0.07
C GLU A 19 16.46 -4.75 -1.11
N GLN A 20 16.54 -5.27 -2.35
CA GLN A 20 16.39 -4.47 -3.57
C GLN A 20 15.04 -3.77 -3.66
N ILE A 21 13.94 -4.49 -3.36
CA ILE A 21 12.60 -3.91 -3.32
C ILE A 21 12.54 -2.78 -2.28
N CYS A 22 13.10 -2.98 -1.09
CA CYS A 22 13.15 -1.94 -0.06
C CYS A 22 13.93 -0.70 -0.53
N MET A 23 15.09 -0.86 -1.16
CA MET A 23 15.87 0.26 -1.69
C MET A 23 15.09 1.06 -2.75
N ILE A 24 14.46 0.35 -3.71
CA ILE A 24 13.62 0.98 -4.75
C ILE A 24 12.47 1.75 -4.11
N GLN A 25 11.83 1.16 -3.10
CA GLN A 25 10.70 1.78 -2.41
C GLN A 25 11.11 2.99 -1.60
N VAL A 26 12.23 2.96 -0.86
CA VAL A 26 12.76 4.14 -0.17
C VAL A 26 12.99 5.28 -1.16
N ALA A 27 13.64 5.00 -2.30
CA ALA A 27 13.88 6.00 -3.33
C ALA A 27 12.57 6.57 -3.90
N LEU A 28 11.57 5.71 -4.15
CA LEU A 28 10.24 6.11 -4.61
C LEU A 28 9.55 7.02 -3.58
N GLN A 29 9.53 6.64 -2.30
CA GLN A 29 8.86 7.43 -1.25
C GLN A 29 9.51 8.81 -1.07
N ILE A 30 10.84 8.89 -1.15
CA ILE A 30 11.58 10.15 -1.13
C ILE A 30 11.19 11.01 -2.34
N PHE A 31 11.15 10.42 -3.53
CA PHE A 31 10.80 11.14 -4.76
C PHE A 31 9.38 11.70 -4.70
N VAL A 32 8.37 10.87 -4.41
CA VAL A 32 6.96 11.32 -4.41
C VAL A 32 6.70 12.37 -3.33
N THR A 33 7.32 12.23 -2.17
CA THR A 33 7.22 13.20 -1.07
C THR A 33 7.87 14.53 -1.46
N THR A 34 9.06 14.48 -2.07
CA THR A 34 9.75 15.68 -2.56
C THR A 34 8.92 16.42 -3.60
N ILE A 35 8.34 15.69 -4.57
CA ILE A 35 7.48 16.27 -5.59
C ILE A 35 6.23 16.90 -4.97
N ALA A 36 5.57 16.22 -4.03
CA ALA A 36 4.38 16.75 -3.34
C ALA A 36 4.64 18.13 -2.71
N PHE A 37 5.77 18.29 -2.01
CA PHE A 37 6.14 19.57 -1.41
C PHE A 37 6.62 20.61 -2.43
N ALA A 38 7.39 20.19 -3.44
CA ALA A 38 7.91 21.08 -4.47
C ALA A 38 6.81 21.70 -5.33
N THR A 39 5.79 20.90 -5.70
CA THR A 39 4.66 21.37 -6.53
C THR A 39 3.54 22.01 -5.71
N ARG A 40 3.53 21.82 -4.39
CA ARG A 40 2.43 22.19 -3.49
C ARG A 40 1.08 21.63 -3.94
N ASP A 41 1.10 20.46 -4.58
CA ASP A 41 -0.12 19.79 -5.04
C ASP A 41 -0.98 19.37 -3.85
N GLY A 42 -2.15 19.99 -3.71
CA GLY A 42 -3.06 19.72 -2.59
C GLY A 42 -3.65 18.30 -2.57
N GLY A 43 -3.59 17.57 -3.69
CA GLY A 43 -3.94 16.17 -3.78
C GLY A 43 -2.83 15.26 -3.21
N LEU A 44 -1.57 15.57 -3.51
CA LEU A 44 -0.40 14.86 -2.99
C LEU A 44 -0.11 15.19 -1.52
N LEU A 45 -0.46 16.39 -1.06
CA LEU A 45 -0.29 16.85 0.33
C LEU A 45 -1.44 16.46 1.26
N LYS A 46 -2.36 15.61 0.83
CA LYS A 46 -3.43 15.11 1.70
C LYS A 46 -2.83 14.40 2.92
N PRO A 47 -3.32 14.68 4.14
CA PRO A 47 -2.73 14.11 5.37
C PRO A 47 -2.63 12.59 5.35
N GLU A 48 -3.65 11.89 4.84
CA GLU A 48 -3.65 10.44 4.76
C GLU A 48 -2.58 9.89 3.81
N LEU A 49 -2.26 10.62 2.74
CA LEU A 49 -1.26 10.23 1.75
C LEU A 49 0.16 10.51 2.25
N LEU A 50 0.37 11.67 2.88
CA LEU A 50 1.65 12.00 3.53
C LEU A 50 1.97 11.02 4.68
N ALA A 51 0.98 10.68 5.50
CA ALA A 51 1.15 9.69 6.56
C ALA A 51 1.48 8.31 5.96
N HIS A 52 0.80 7.91 4.88
CA HIS A 52 1.10 6.67 4.16
C HIS A 52 2.55 6.62 3.67
N HIS A 53 3.01 7.64 2.94
CA HIS A 53 4.36 7.69 2.40
C HIS A 53 5.44 7.72 3.50
N SER A 54 5.19 8.46 4.59
CA SER A 54 6.14 8.54 5.71
C SER A 54 6.26 7.20 6.46
N VAL A 55 5.12 6.56 6.74
CA VAL A 55 5.09 5.26 7.42
C VAL A 55 5.71 4.18 6.54
N THR A 56 5.33 4.12 5.26
CA THR A 56 5.89 3.12 4.33
C THR A 56 7.39 3.32 4.12
N ALA A 57 7.89 4.55 3.97
CA ALA A 57 9.34 4.81 3.90
C ALA A 57 10.07 4.30 5.14
N THR A 58 9.53 4.58 6.33
CA THR A 58 10.12 4.14 7.60
C THR A 58 10.12 2.62 7.71
N LEU A 59 9.02 1.95 7.32
CA LEU A 59 8.93 0.49 7.25
C LEU A 59 10.03 -0.10 6.35
N MET A 60 10.25 0.46 5.16
CA MET A 60 11.31 -0.03 4.26
C MET A 60 12.70 0.14 4.87
N CYS A 61 12.97 1.27 5.51
CA CYS A 61 14.24 1.51 6.18
C CYS A 61 14.50 0.49 7.29
N ILE A 62 13.47 0.12 8.04
CA ILE A 62 13.57 -0.97 9.02
C ILE A 62 13.83 -2.29 8.32
N CYS A 63 13.09 -2.60 7.25
CA CYS A 63 13.26 -3.84 6.50
C CYS A 63 14.65 -4.00 5.91
N LEU A 64 15.37 -2.92 5.53
CA LEU A 64 16.77 -2.99 5.07
C LEU A 64 17.72 -3.69 6.08
N HIS A 65 17.34 -3.75 7.36
CA HIS A 65 17.95 -4.66 8.32
C HIS A 65 17.05 -5.89 8.43
N PRO A 66 17.45 -7.07 7.94
CA PRO A 66 16.57 -8.12 7.43
C PRO A 66 15.41 -8.48 8.37
N PHE A 67 14.34 -7.69 8.34
CA PHE A 67 13.23 -7.78 9.27
C PHE A 67 11.94 -7.88 8.47
N GLY A 68 11.38 -9.09 8.43
CA GLY A 68 10.18 -9.39 7.63
C GLY A 68 10.42 -9.50 6.12
N HIS A 69 11.66 -9.72 5.67
CA HIS A 69 12.01 -9.88 4.25
C HIS A 69 11.14 -10.90 3.51
N SER A 70 10.76 -12.00 4.17
CA SER A 70 9.88 -13.04 3.62
C SER A 70 8.54 -12.53 3.06
N ARG A 71 8.11 -11.32 3.46
CA ARG A 71 6.84 -10.70 3.04
C ARG A 71 7.01 -9.41 2.26
N VAL A 72 8.23 -8.88 2.14
CA VAL A 72 8.53 -7.62 1.41
C VAL A 72 8.04 -7.69 -0.03
N GLY A 73 8.29 -8.80 -0.73
CA GLY A 73 7.83 -8.98 -2.11
C GLY A 73 6.31 -8.85 -2.28
N ILE A 74 5.53 -9.22 -1.25
CA ILE A 74 4.08 -9.05 -1.27
C ILE A 74 3.69 -7.63 -0.87
N PHE A 75 4.13 -7.15 0.30
CA PHE A 75 3.71 -5.85 0.83
C PHE A 75 4.15 -4.68 -0.04
N PHE A 76 5.30 -4.80 -0.69
CA PHE A 76 6.02 -3.69 -1.32
C PHE A 76 6.40 -3.96 -2.78
N GLY A 77 6.21 -5.19 -3.28
CA GLY A 77 6.38 -5.54 -4.69
C GLY A 77 5.03 -5.68 -5.39
N LEU A 78 4.30 -6.76 -5.08
CA LEU A 78 3.05 -7.09 -5.76
C LEU A 78 1.96 -6.02 -5.62
N THR A 79 1.90 -5.34 -4.48
CA THR A 79 0.95 -4.24 -4.26
C THR A 79 1.13 -3.09 -5.24
N GLU A 80 2.34 -2.86 -5.75
CA GLU A 80 2.61 -1.79 -6.72
C GLU A 80 2.05 -2.07 -8.11
N LEU A 81 1.68 -3.32 -8.42
CA LEU A 81 1.04 -3.64 -9.68
C LEU A 81 -0.31 -2.92 -9.84
N SER A 82 -1.02 -2.63 -8.74
CA SER A 82 -2.24 -1.82 -8.81
C SER A 82 -1.96 -0.32 -9.00
N THR A 83 -0.73 0.14 -8.74
CA THR A 83 -0.33 1.55 -8.93
C THR A 83 -0.16 1.86 -10.42
N ILE A 84 0.16 0.87 -11.25
CA ILE A 84 0.30 1.05 -12.71
C ILE A 84 -0.99 1.61 -13.35
N PRO A 85 -2.17 0.96 -13.23
CA PRO A 85 -3.40 1.53 -13.78
C PRO A 85 -3.83 2.82 -13.08
N LEU A 86 -3.50 3.00 -11.79
CA LEU A 86 -3.76 4.25 -11.06
C LEU A 86 -3.01 5.43 -11.69
N ASN A 87 -1.72 5.27 -11.97
CA ASN A 87 -0.92 6.32 -12.58
C ASN A 87 -1.48 6.73 -13.95
N VAL A 88 -1.98 5.78 -14.74
CA VAL A 88 -2.63 6.08 -16.02
C VAL A 88 -3.95 6.85 -15.81
N MET A 89 -4.74 6.47 -14.80
CA MET A 89 -5.94 7.24 -14.42
C MET A 89 -5.60 8.67 -14.00
N ASP A 90 -4.53 8.85 -13.24
CA ASP A 90 -4.09 10.19 -12.81
C ASP A 90 -3.62 11.03 -14.00
N VAL A 91 -3.01 10.43 -15.03
CA VAL A 91 -2.74 11.12 -16.30
C VAL A 91 -4.06 11.59 -16.94
N PHE A 92 -5.05 10.72 -17.10
CA PHE A 92 -6.36 11.11 -17.66
C PHE A 92 -7.05 12.21 -16.86
N LYS A 93 -6.93 12.18 -15.53
CA LYS A 93 -7.49 13.19 -14.63
C LYS A 93 -6.83 14.56 -14.81
N ASN A 94 -5.51 14.58 -15.02
CA ASN A 94 -4.75 15.83 -15.20
C ASN A 94 -4.79 16.36 -16.64
N PHE A 95 -5.11 15.52 -17.62
CA PHE A 95 -5.21 15.89 -19.04
C PHE A 95 -6.57 15.50 -19.63
N PRO A 96 -7.65 16.28 -19.37
CA PRO A 96 -9.02 15.90 -19.74
C PRO A 96 -9.24 15.71 -21.24
N ASP A 97 -8.42 16.32 -22.10
CA ASP A 97 -8.50 16.12 -23.55
C ASP A 97 -8.14 14.69 -23.95
N LEU A 98 -7.26 14.01 -23.19
CA LEU A 98 -6.98 12.59 -23.41
C LEU A 98 -8.21 11.72 -23.13
N VAL A 99 -9.07 12.09 -22.19
CA VAL A 99 -10.33 11.36 -21.93
C VAL A 99 -11.27 11.46 -23.13
N LYS A 100 -11.32 12.61 -23.80
CA LYS A 100 -12.13 12.79 -25.01
C LYS A 100 -11.59 11.97 -26.18
N SER A 101 -10.26 11.87 -26.30
CA SER A 101 -9.59 11.10 -27.36
C SER A 101 -9.61 9.59 -27.10
N PHE A 102 -9.53 9.16 -25.84
CA PHE A 102 -9.41 7.75 -25.44
C PHE A 102 -10.39 7.37 -24.32
N PRO A 103 -11.71 7.57 -24.49
CA PRO A 103 -12.70 7.35 -23.43
C PRO A 103 -12.78 5.90 -22.97
N PHE A 104 -12.57 4.95 -23.90
CA PHE A 104 -12.53 3.52 -23.57
C PHE A 104 -11.34 3.18 -22.68
N LEU A 105 -10.16 3.75 -22.95
CA LEU A 105 -8.95 3.47 -22.17
C LEU A 105 -9.09 4.02 -20.74
N ASP A 106 -9.68 5.20 -20.55
CA ASP A 106 -9.98 5.75 -19.22
C ASP A 106 -10.87 4.81 -18.38
N VAL A 107 -11.93 4.25 -18.98
CA VAL A 107 -12.82 3.28 -18.31
C VAL A 107 -12.08 1.98 -17.98
N VAL A 108 -11.30 1.44 -18.91
CA VAL A 108 -10.50 0.23 -18.69
C VAL A 108 -9.50 0.43 -17.55
N CYS A 109 -8.81 1.58 -17.50
CA CYS A 109 -7.89 1.90 -16.42
C CYS A 109 -8.60 1.99 -15.07
N LYS A 110 -9.77 2.63 -15.00
CA LYS A 110 -10.60 2.70 -13.77
C LYS A 110 -11.00 1.32 -13.26
N ILE A 111 -11.49 0.45 -14.14
CA ILE A 111 -11.91 -0.91 -13.76
C ILE A 111 -10.69 -1.75 -13.36
N SER A 112 -9.60 -1.66 -14.11
CA SER A 112 -8.35 -2.40 -13.85
C SER A 112 -7.73 -1.98 -12.52
N PHE A 113 -7.69 -0.69 -12.22
CA PHE A 113 -7.25 -0.18 -10.92
C PHE A 113 -8.13 -0.71 -9.80
N ALA A 114 -9.45 -0.58 -9.92
CA ALA A 114 -10.35 -1.00 -8.86
C ALA A 114 -10.23 -2.50 -8.57
N PHE A 115 -10.20 -3.34 -9.62
CA PHE A 115 -10.04 -4.78 -9.47
C PHE A 115 -8.70 -5.15 -8.86
N SER A 116 -7.58 -4.65 -9.42
CA SER A 116 -6.24 -4.94 -8.91
C SER A 116 -6.04 -4.45 -7.48
N PHE A 117 -6.56 -3.28 -7.12
CA PHE A 117 -6.51 -2.76 -5.75
C PHE A 117 -7.26 -3.68 -4.78
N LEU A 118 -8.50 -4.06 -5.10
CA LEU A 118 -9.31 -4.92 -4.23
C LEU A 118 -8.69 -6.31 -4.06
N VAL A 119 -8.15 -6.90 -5.13
CA VAL A 119 -7.53 -8.24 -5.04
C VAL A 119 -6.19 -8.18 -4.32
N LEU A 120 -5.28 -7.29 -4.73
CA LEU A 120 -3.91 -7.28 -4.25
C LEU A 120 -3.77 -6.57 -2.91
N ARG A 121 -4.37 -5.38 -2.75
CA ARG A 121 -4.19 -4.53 -1.55
C ARG A 121 -5.22 -4.78 -0.46
N VAL A 122 -6.42 -5.25 -0.80
CA VAL A 122 -7.42 -5.64 0.21
C VAL A 122 -7.36 -7.14 0.47
N GLY A 123 -7.60 -7.99 -0.53
CA GLY A 123 -7.63 -9.44 -0.33
C GLY A 123 -6.29 -10.03 0.13
N LEU A 124 -5.28 -9.97 -0.73
CA LEU A 124 -3.97 -10.59 -0.48
C LEU A 124 -3.25 -9.95 0.72
N VAL A 125 -3.15 -8.62 0.76
CA VAL A 125 -2.44 -7.92 1.84
C VAL A 125 -3.13 -8.08 3.19
N THR A 126 -4.46 -8.05 3.31
CA THR A 126 -5.12 -8.28 4.61
C THR A 126 -4.83 -9.69 5.13
N LYS A 127 -4.83 -10.70 4.25
CA LYS A 127 -4.47 -12.08 4.62
C LYS A 127 -3.02 -12.16 5.10
N VAL A 128 -2.07 -11.61 4.35
CA VAL A 128 -0.64 -11.65 4.70
C VAL A 128 -0.33 -10.78 5.93
N SER A 129 -1.05 -9.69 6.11
CA SER A 129 -1.00 -8.84 7.30
C SER A 129 -1.43 -9.58 8.55
N TYR A 130 -2.46 -10.42 8.48
CA TYR A 130 -2.87 -11.24 9.63
C TYR A 130 -1.73 -12.18 10.04
N ASP A 131 -1.14 -12.91 9.08
CA ASP A 131 -0.02 -13.81 9.33
C ASP A 131 1.21 -13.05 9.88
N PHE A 132 1.50 -11.86 9.36
CA PHE A 132 2.59 -11.02 9.84
C PHE A 132 2.35 -10.50 11.26
N GLN A 133 1.11 -10.13 11.57
CA GLN A 133 0.71 -9.67 12.89
C GLN A 133 0.86 -10.78 13.94
N ALA A 134 0.52 -12.02 13.57
CA ALA A 134 0.72 -13.20 14.42
C ALA A 134 2.21 -13.43 14.71
N ASP A 135 3.08 -13.36 13.69
CA ASP A 135 4.53 -13.49 13.88
C ASP A 135 5.11 -12.37 14.76
N LEU A 136 4.67 -11.12 14.59
CA LEU A 136 5.09 -10.00 15.44
C LEU A 136 4.68 -10.21 16.90
N TYR A 137 3.47 -10.71 17.13
CA TYR A 137 3.01 -11.08 18.47
C TYR A 137 3.82 -12.22 19.07
N GLU A 138 4.13 -13.26 18.29
CA GLU A 138 4.94 -14.40 18.73
C GLU A 138 6.37 -13.96 19.12
N LEU A 139 7.01 -13.10 18.33
CA LEU A 139 8.32 -12.51 18.66
C LEU A 139 8.30 -11.78 20.01
N TYR A 140 7.24 -11.01 20.25
CA TYR A 140 7.06 -10.29 21.51
C TYR A 140 6.81 -11.26 22.68
N ALA A 141 5.86 -12.18 22.51
CA ALA A 141 5.43 -13.10 23.57
C ALA A 141 6.53 -14.09 24.00
N THR A 142 7.38 -14.51 23.06
CA THR A 142 8.50 -15.43 23.32
C THR A 142 9.76 -14.72 23.83
N GLY A 143 9.80 -13.38 23.83
CA GLY A 143 10.97 -12.60 24.20
C GLY A 143 12.14 -12.74 23.22
N THR A 144 11.88 -13.20 21.99
CA THR A 144 12.91 -13.41 20.95
C THR A 144 13.08 -12.22 20.02
N ALA A 145 12.28 -11.17 20.21
CA ALA A 145 12.41 -9.91 19.49
C ALA A 145 13.80 -9.29 19.71
N HIS A 146 14.54 -9.04 18.62
CA HIS A 146 15.79 -8.29 18.67
C HIS A 146 15.57 -6.83 19.15
N SER A 147 14.44 -6.23 18.76
CA SER A 147 14.04 -4.89 19.17
C SER A 147 12.54 -4.82 19.39
N VAL A 148 12.11 -4.74 20.65
CA VAL A 148 10.70 -4.57 21.03
C VAL A 148 10.09 -3.27 20.44
N PRO A 149 10.79 -2.11 20.45
CA PRO A 149 10.27 -0.91 19.79
C PRO A 149 10.03 -1.12 18.28
N ALA A 150 10.92 -1.82 17.58
CA ALA A 150 10.74 -2.11 16.16
C ALA A 150 9.52 -3.02 15.92
N VAL A 151 9.35 -4.08 16.72
CA VAL A 151 8.15 -4.95 16.65
C VAL A 151 6.86 -4.15 16.83
N PHE A 152 6.82 -3.28 17.85
CA PHE A 152 5.65 -2.46 18.14
C PHE A 152 5.35 -1.47 17.00
N PHE A 153 6.38 -0.80 16.50
CA PHE A 153 6.26 0.13 15.37
C PHE A 153 5.76 -0.59 14.09
N MET A 154 6.34 -1.74 13.74
CA MET A 154 5.91 -2.54 12.59
C MET A 154 4.44 -2.97 12.74
N SER A 155 4.05 -3.42 13.93
CA SER A 155 2.68 -3.81 14.26
C SER A 155 1.69 -2.67 14.05
N LEU A 156 1.93 -1.51 14.68
CA LEU A 156 1.03 -0.36 14.53
C LEU A 156 0.97 0.14 13.09
N SER A 157 2.12 0.18 12.41
CA SER A 157 2.21 0.61 11.02
C SER A 157 1.48 -0.34 10.07
N ASN A 158 1.57 -1.66 10.32
CA ASN A 158 0.84 -2.67 9.54
C ASN A 158 -0.68 -2.48 9.68
N ILE A 159 -1.18 -2.33 10.92
CA ILE A 159 -2.60 -2.03 11.19
C ILE A 159 -3.02 -0.73 10.50
N PHE A 160 -2.22 0.32 10.62
CA PHE A 160 -2.47 1.62 9.98
C PHE A 160 -2.55 1.50 8.45
N VAL A 161 -1.57 0.86 7.82
CA VAL A 161 -1.53 0.70 6.35
C VAL A 161 -2.73 -0.10 5.87
N VAL A 162 -3.07 -1.23 6.52
CA VAL A 162 -4.24 -2.03 6.15
C VAL A 162 -5.54 -1.25 6.37
N GLY A 163 -5.66 -0.53 7.48
CA GLY A 163 -6.82 0.33 7.74
C GLY A 163 -7.02 1.37 6.64
N LEU A 164 -5.92 1.95 6.14
CA LEU A 164 -5.95 2.91 5.04
C LEU A 164 -6.35 2.26 3.70
N GLN A 165 -5.86 1.05 3.41
CA GLN A 165 -6.30 0.29 2.22
C GLN A 165 -7.81 0.01 2.28
N LEU A 166 -8.33 -0.38 3.45
CA LEU A 166 -9.76 -0.61 3.65
C LEU A 166 -10.57 0.68 3.47
N TYR A 167 -10.10 1.82 4.02
CA TYR A 167 -10.72 3.11 3.80
C TYR A 167 -10.80 3.48 2.31
N TRP A 168 -9.69 3.38 1.58
CA TRP A 168 -9.64 3.67 0.15
C TRP A 168 -10.49 2.71 -0.67
N SER A 169 -10.60 1.44 -0.26
CA SER A 169 -11.51 0.49 -0.92
C SER A 169 -12.96 0.97 -0.92
N THR A 170 -13.42 1.63 0.17
CA THR A 170 -14.76 2.22 0.21
C THR A 170 -14.94 3.36 -0.79
N LEU A 171 -13.87 4.13 -1.07
CA LEU A 171 -13.90 5.21 -2.05
C LEU A 171 -13.92 4.67 -3.47
N ILE A 172 -13.14 3.61 -3.72
CA ILE A 172 -13.10 2.90 -5.01
C ILE A 172 -14.45 2.29 -5.33
N ILE A 173 -15.08 1.59 -4.38
CA ILE A 173 -16.41 1.00 -4.56
C ILE A 173 -17.45 2.07 -4.87
N LYS A 174 -17.41 3.22 -4.18
CA LYS A 174 -18.29 4.37 -4.50
C LYS A 174 -18.03 4.92 -5.90
N GLY A 175 -16.77 5.00 -6.33
CA GLY A 175 -16.38 5.40 -7.67
C GLY A 175 -16.94 4.45 -8.74
N LEU A 176 -16.80 3.13 -8.53
CA LEU A 176 -17.36 2.11 -9.42
C LEU A 176 -18.89 2.18 -9.49
N TYR A 177 -19.56 2.38 -8.35
CA TYR A 177 -21.02 2.54 -8.34
C TYR A 177 -21.45 3.75 -9.17
N GLY A 178 -20.75 4.88 -9.01
CA GLY A 178 -21.01 6.08 -9.81
C GLY A 178 -20.77 5.88 -11.31
N LEU A 179 -19.81 5.03 -11.68
CA LEU A 179 -19.53 4.66 -13.06
C LEU A 179 -20.65 3.77 -13.66
N ALA A 180 -21.16 2.81 -12.89
CA ALA A 180 -22.15 1.83 -13.35
C ALA A 180 -23.60 2.38 -13.36
N PHE A 181 -23.97 3.21 -12.39
CA PHE A 181 -25.37 3.61 -12.16
C PHE A 181 -25.61 5.12 -12.24
N GLY A 182 -24.58 5.93 -12.52
CA GLY A 182 -24.64 7.38 -12.36
C GLY A 182 -24.57 7.82 -10.88
N LYS A 183 -24.43 9.14 -10.64
CA LYS A 183 -24.14 9.82 -9.35
C LYS A 183 -24.02 8.91 -8.12
N ALA A 184 -22.80 8.81 -7.57
CA ALA A 184 -22.53 8.06 -6.34
C ALA A 184 -23.46 8.47 -5.18
N PRO A 185 -23.88 7.52 -4.31
CA PRO A 185 -24.76 7.81 -3.20
C PRO A 185 -24.13 8.86 -2.27
N LYS A 186 -24.86 9.95 -2.01
CA LYS A 186 -24.43 10.98 -1.07
C LYS A 186 -24.22 10.34 0.31
N LYS A 187 -23.11 10.69 0.99
CA LYS A 187 -22.92 10.34 2.41
C LYS A 187 -24.20 10.74 3.15
N ALA A 188 -24.86 9.78 3.80
CA ALA A 188 -25.89 10.09 4.78
C ALA A 188 -25.24 10.99 5.84
N LYS A 189 -25.80 12.18 6.06
CA LYS A 189 -25.38 13.02 7.17
C LYS A 189 -25.73 12.23 8.44
N ALA A 190 -24.73 11.88 9.23
CA ALA A 190 -24.97 11.46 10.60
C ALA A 190 -25.55 12.68 11.32
N THR A 191 -26.85 12.62 11.61
CA THR A 191 -27.56 13.54 12.51
C THR A 191 -27.41 13.08 13.93
#